data_AF-A0A1H3A0I5-F1
#
_entry.id   AF-A0A1H3A0I5-F1
#
_cell.length_a   1.000
_cell.length_b   1.000
_cell.length_c   1.000
_cell.angle_alpha   90.00
_cell.angle_beta   90.00
_cell.angle_gamma   90.00
#
_symmetry.space_group_name_H-M   'P 1'
#
loop_
_entity.id
_entity.type
_entity.pdbx_description
1 polymer ?
#
loop_
_entity_poly.entity_id
_entity_poly.type
_entity_poly.pdbx_seq_one_letter_code
_entity_poly.pdbx_strand_id
1 'polypeptide(L)'
;MIDPNLVLAGEEFVRRFLLHVLPKGLVRVRHYGFLANRCRRRRLAQIRQALAVIDATADADTAADDSAPIYTCPHCRQPTLRVIGTLSPG
;
A
#
# COMPACT_ATOMS: atom_id res chain seq x y z
N MET A 1 10.43 14.46 -21.38
CA MET A 1 10.01 15.01 -22.68
C MET A 1 8.51 14.81 -22.75
N ILE A 2 7.71 15.87 -22.58
CA ILE A 2 6.24 15.79 -22.64
C ILE A 2 5.87 16.27 -24.03
N ASP A 3 5.27 15.40 -24.84
CA ASP A 3 4.80 15.78 -26.16
C ASP A 3 3.69 16.85 -26.04
N PRO A 4 3.83 18.01 -26.71
CA PRO A 4 2.87 19.12 -26.58
C PRO A 4 1.53 18.84 -27.28
N ASN A 5 1.39 17.70 -27.96
CA ASN A 5 0.16 17.29 -28.64
C ASN A 5 -0.21 15.85 -28.25
N LEU A 6 -0.90 15.71 -27.12
CA LEU A 6 -1.43 14.44 -26.64
C LEU A 6 -2.73 14.09 -27.38
N VAL A 7 -2.61 13.62 -28.62
CA VAL A 7 -3.75 13.12 -29.39
C VAL A 7 -3.98 11.65 -29.01
N LEU A 8 -5.04 11.39 -28.24
CA LEU A 8 -5.45 10.04 -27.85
C LEU A 8 -6.62 9.59 -28.72
N ALA A 9 -6.64 8.31 -29.08
CA ALA A 9 -7.85 7.69 -29.59
C ALA A 9 -8.98 7.84 -28.55
N GLY A 10 -10.22 7.99 -29.03
CA GLY A 10 -11.38 8.25 -28.15
C GLY A 10 -11.54 7.22 -27.04
N GLU A 11 -11.28 5.94 -27.33
CA GLU A 11 -11.32 4.84 -26.37
C GLU A 11 -10.29 5.03 -25.24
N GLU A 12 -9.06 5.40 -25.57
CA GLU A 12 -7.99 5.59 -24.60
C GLU A 12 -8.22 6.87 -23.76
N PHE A 13 -8.84 7.90 -24.37
CA PHE A 13 -9.31 9.07 -23.61
C PHE A 13 -10.36 8.68 -22.57
N VAL A 14 -11.42 7.97 -22.98
CA VAL A 14 -12.49 7.56 -22.07
C VAL A 14 -11.95 6.67 -20.95
N ARG A 15 -11.09 5.69 -21.29
CA ARG A 15 -10.46 4.81 -20.31
C ARG A 15 -9.67 5.60 -19.26
N ARG A 16 -8.78 6.52 -19.68
CA ARG A 16 -7.99 7.35 -18.74
C ARG A 16 -8.86 8.32 -17.95
N PHE A 17 -9.86 8.92 -18.58
CA PHE A 17 -10.78 9.84 -17.92
C PHE A 17 -11.55 9.14 -16.80
N LEU A 18 -12.09 7.94 -17.05
CA LEU A 18 -12.85 7.18 -16.06
C LEU A 18 -12.00 6.71 -14.88
N LEU A 19 -10.68 6.50 -15.04
CA LEU A 19 -9.77 6.24 -13.92
C LEU A 19 -9.68 7.41 -12.92
N HIS A 20 -9.98 8.63 -13.36
CA HIS A 20 -9.94 9.83 -12.52
C HIS A 20 -11.31 10.24 -11.96
N VAL A 21 -12.40 9.70 -12.52
CA VAL A 21 -13.75 9.95 -12.03
C VAL A 21 -14.05 9.02 -10.87
N LEU A 22 -14.40 9.61 -9.73
CA LEU A 22 -14.78 8.82 -8.57
C LEU A 22 -16.16 8.18 -8.79
N PRO A 23 -16.32 6.86 -8.61
CA PRO A 23 -17.61 6.18 -8.74
C PRO A 23 -18.70 6.81 -7.85
N LYS A 24 -19.95 6.72 -8.31
CA LYS A 24 -21.11 7.20 -7.54
C LYS A 24 -21.16 6.52 -6.17
N GLY A 25 -21.45 7.30 -5.12
CA GLY A 25 -21.50 6.82 -3.73
C GLY A 25 -20.15 6.86 -3.00
N LEU A 26 -19.05 7.15 -3.69
CA LEU A 26 -17.76 7.39 -3.07
C LEU A 26 -17.51 8.89 -2.93
N VAL A 27 -16.93 9.29 -1.80
CA VAL A 27 -16.54 10.68 -1.53
C VAL A 27 -15.02 10.79 -1.57
N ARG A 28 -14.47 11.82 -2.24
CA ARG A 28 -13.01 12.07 -2.19
C ARG A 28 -12.64 12.46 -0.77
N VAL A 29 -12.06 11.54 -0.01
CA VAL A 29 -11.64 11.82 1.36
C VAL A 29 -10.32 12.60 1.36
N ARG A 30 -10.40 13.92 1.53
CA ARG A 30 -9.24 14.84 1.48
C ARG A 30 -8.41 14.83 2.76
N HIS A 31 -8.97 14.29 3.84
CA HIS A 31 -8.42 14.38 5.20
C HIS A 31 -8.15 13.03 5.86
N TYR A 32 -8.30 11.93 5.12
CA TYR A 32 -8.08 10.59 5.64
C TYR A 32 -6.77 9.99 5.14
N GLY A 33 -6.28 9.01 5.88
CA GLY A 33 -5.05 8.30 5.55
C GLY A 33 -3.78 9.12 5.78
N PHE A 34 -2.67 8.58 5.30
CA PHE A 34 -1.34 9.18 5.48
C PHE A 34 -1.06 10.35 4.52
N LEU A 35 -1.89 10.54 3.48
CA LEU A 35 -1.75 11.61 2.50
C LEU A 35 -2.55 12.87 2.83
N ALA A 36 -3.28 12.90 3.95
CA ALA A 36 -4.03 14.07 4.39
C ALA A 36 -3.09 15.27 4.63
N ASN A 37 -3.44 16.46 4.12
CA ASN A 37 -2.56 17.63 4.10
C ASN A 37 -1.90 17.97 5.45
N ARG A 38 -2.65 17.87 6.56
CA ARG A 38 -2.15 18.16 7.91
C ARG A 38 -0.97 17.28 8.33
N CYS A 39 -0.98 16.00 7.94
CA CYS A 39 0.01 15.03 8.38
C CYS A 39 0.89 14.47 7.25
N ARG A 40 0.60 14.83 6.00
CA ARG A 40 1.26 14.32 4.79
C ARG A 40 2.78 14.40 4.87
N ARG A 41 3.34 15.57 5.20
CA ARG A 41 4.80 15.75 5.26
C ARG A 41 5.45 14.82 6.28
N ARG A 42 4.93 14.79 7.51
CA ARG A 42 5.46 13.95 8.59
C ARG A 42 5.30 12.46 8.28
N ARG A 43 4.11 12.03 7.86
CA ARG A 43 3.83 10.62 7.59
C ARG A 43 4.58 10.10 6.36
N LEU A 44 4.74 10.90 5.31
CA LEU A 44 5.55 10.49 4.14
C LEU A 44 7.02 10.29 4.49
N ALA A 45 7.60 11.14 5.36
CA ALA A 45 8.97 10.94 5.81
C ALA A 45 9.13 9.61 6.56
N GLN A 46 8.21 9.31 7.47
CA GLN A 46 8.19 8.04 8.22
C GLN A 46 8.03 6.83 7.31
N ILE A 47 7.12 6.90 6.33
CA ILE A 47 6.91 5.80 5.36
C ILE A 47 8.18 5.55 4.55
N ARG A 48 8.84 6.60 4.04
CA ARG A 48 10.09 6.43 3.29
C ARG A 48 11.21 5.83 4.14
N GLN A 49 11.33 6.26 5.39
CA GLN A 49 12.30 5.69 6.31
C GLN A 49 12.01 4.20 6.57
N ALA A 50 10.75 3.83 6.80
CA ALA A 50 10.37 2.44 7.01
C ALA A 50 10.63 1.58 5.75
N LEU A 51 10.35 2.11 4.55
CA LEU A 51 10.65 1.42 3.29
C LEU A 51 12.15 1.24 3.07
N ALA A 52 12.97 2.28 3.34
CA ALA A 52 14.41 2.18 3.23
C ALA A 52 15.02 1.16 4.22
N VAL A 53 14.40 0.97 5.39
CA VAL A 53 14.78 -0.08 6.34
C VAL A 53 14.45 -1.46 5.76
N ILE A 54 13.31 -1.63 5.10
CA ILE A 54 12.91 -2.90 4.47
C ILE A 54 13.89 -3.28 3.35
N ASP A 55 14.25 -2.33 2.48
CA ASP A 55 15.21 -2.58 1.40
C ASP A 55 16.60 -2.96 1.95
N ALA A 56 17.04 -2.32 3.04
CA ALA A 56 18.31 -2.66 3.68
C ALA A 56 18.30 -4.02 4.41
N THR A 57 17.14 -4.47 4.90
CA THR A 57 17.01 -5.81 5.51
C THR A 57 16.84 -6.93 4.48
N ALA A 58 16.34 -6.62 3.28
CA ALA A 58 16.17 -7.60 2.21
C ALA A 58 17.52 -8.16 1.70
N ASP A 59 18.60 -7.39 1.80
CA ASP A 59 19.95 -7.83 1.43
C ASP A 59 20.63 -8.70 2.52
N ALA A 60 20.05 -8.79 3.73
CA ALA A 60 20.65 -9.53 4.85
C ALA A 60 20.06 -10.94 5.07
N ASP A 61 18.88 -11.24 4.53
CA ASP A 61 18.16 -12.49 4.78
C ASP A 61 18.30 -13.48 3.61
N THR A 62 19.51 -14.02 3.42
CA THR A 62 19.71 -15.32 2.73
C THR A 62 20.17 -16.40 3.71
N ALA A 63 19.58 -16.43 4.90
CA ALA A 63 19.63 -17.58 5.78
C ALA A 63 18.19 -17.91 6.17
N ALA A 64 17.61 -18.89 5.48
CA ALA A 64 16.35 -19.49 5.87
C ALA A 64 16.52 -20.12 7.27
N ASP A 65 16.05 -19.41 8.30
CA ASP A 65 15.77 -20.00 9.59
C ASP A 65 14.31 -20.47 9.57
N ASP A 66 14.12 -21.78 9.70
CA ASP A 66 12.82 -22.47 9.71
C ASP A 66 12.10 -22.29 11.06
N SER A 67 12.18 -21.08 11.63
CA SER A 67 11.52 -20.72 12.88
C SER A 67 10.17 -20.13 12.56
N ALA A 68 9.14 -20.99 12.65
CA ALA A 68 7.74 -20.59 12.47
C ALA A 68 7.43 -19.31 13.31
N PRO A 69 6.87 -18.26 12.70
CA PRO A 69 6.58 -17.02 13.42
C PRO A 69 5.57 -17.28 14.54
N ILE A 70 6.00 -17.08 15.79
CA ILE A 70 5.13 -17.14 16.96
C ILE A 70 4.29 -15.86 16.96
N TYR A 71 3.12 -15.92 16.34
CA TYR A 71 2.18 -14.81 16.40
C TYR A 71 1.46 -14.80 17.75
N THR A 72 1.68 -13.75 18.54
CA THR A 72 0.94 -13.53 19.80
C THR A 72 -0.33 -12.72 19.52
N CYS A 73 -1.46 -13.13 20.10
CA CYS A 73 -2.70 -12.37 19.99
C CYS A 73 -2.58 -11.04 20.78
N PRO A 74 -2.84 -9.86 20.18
CA PRO A 74 -2.76 -8.57 20.88
C PRO A 74 -3.84 -8.39 21.95
N HIS A 75 -4.87 -9.25 21.98
CA HIS A 75 -5.97 -9.15 22.92
C HIS A 75 -5.80 -10.05 24.16
N CYS A 76 -5.42 -11.32 23.98
CA CYS A 76 -5.26 -12.27 25.08
C CYS A 76 -3.79 -12.65 25.40
N ARG A 77 -2.82 -12.16 24.61
CA ARG A 77 -1.38 -12.42 24.74
C ARG A 77 -0.98 -13.91 24.73
N GLN A 78 -1.87 -14.78 24.27
CA GLN A 78 -1.54 -16.19 24.09
C GLN A 78 -0.74 -16.38 22.79
N PRO A 79 0.28 -17.26 22.80
CA PRO A 79 1.15 -17.52 21.65
C PRO A 79 0.49 -18.38 20.55
N THR A 80 -0.71 -18.89 20.78
CA THR A 80 -1.42 -19.81 19.88
C THR A 80 -2.37 -19.07 18.94
N LEU A 81 -1.82 -18.44 17.91
CA LEU A 81 -2.60 -18.07 16.74
C LEU A 81 -2.67 -19.27 15.78
N ARG A 82 -3.89 -19.73 15.49
CA ARG A 82 -4.14 -20.84 14.56
C ARG A 82 -4.49 -20.26 13.19
N VAL A 83 -3.68 -20.55 12.19
CA VAL A 83 -3.98 -20.17 10.80
C VAL A 83 -5.23 -20.92 10.34
N ILE A 84 -6.29 -20.20 9.97
CA ILE A 84 -7.58 -20.78 9.52
C ILE A 84 -7.73 -20.77 7.99
N GLY A 85 -6.80 -20.17 7.26
CA GLY A 85 -6.80 -20.14 5.80
C GLY A 85 -5.94 -19.02 5.25
N THR A 86 -5.61 -19.11 3.96
CA THR A 86 -4.94 -18.07 3.19
C THR A 86 -5.92 -17.54 2.13
N LEU A 87 -5.92 -16.22 1.92
CA LEU A 87 -6.70 -15.60 0.86
C LEU A 87 -5.76 -15.31 -0.32
N SER A 88 -6.10 -15.85 -1.49
CA SER A 88 -5.40 -15.53 -2.74
C SER A 88 -5.76 -14.10 -3.17
N PRO A 89 -4.83 -13.33 -3.77
CA PRO A 89 -5.19 -12.08 -4.42
C PRO A 89 -6.04 -12.41 -5.66
N GLY A 90 -7.28 -11.90 -5.70
CA GLY A 90 -8.14 -11.90 -6.89
C GLY A 90 -7.89 -10.70 -7.78
#